data_AF-A0A2D6SZD0-F1
#
_entry.id   AF-A0A2D6SZD0-F1
#
_cell.length_a   1.000
_cell.length_b   1.000
_cell.length_c   1.000
_cell.angle_alpha   90.00
_cell.angle_beta   90.00
_cell.angle_gamma   90.00
#
_symmetry.space_group_name_H-M   'P 1'
#
loop_
_entity.id
_entity.type
_entity.pdbx_description
1 polymer ?
#
loop_
_entity_poly.entity_id
_entity_poly.type
_entity_poly.pdbx_seq_one_letter_code
_entity_poly.pdbx_strand_id
1 'polypeptide(L)'
;MARLFDPIRLFKELSNELLRELFTRGGAKLRIPWDALSERDVSPILILWETLRDGDRRALQVILQDVHTLADECGLRVLAEELEWLHPEQMAEFARWEGRLDKVLWTYLFAKDAFDEAAIFSRADTLTTGRYWNRWNGLPAESITVTDRQTQALQNELRKYYWPKELRGRHCRVHHYPRSNGVDYFFAYLDDWPDRLLVFDDDGEMAPRSERYAFTNVFAFDHNIGCVDLVARGGRKVHLRLREAFCRAVLGVDVEDGEPVSPA
;
A
#
# COMPACT_ATOMS: atom_id res chain seq x y z
N MET A 1 -18.01 0.71 -1.09
CA MET A 1 -18.16 2.15 -0.77
C MET A 1 -16.95 2.54 0.05
N ALA A 2 -16.27 3.65 -0.29
CA ALA A 2 -15.23 4.18 0.59
C ALA A 2 -15.85 4.47 1.96
N ARG A 3 -15.34 3.85 3.03
CA ARG A 3 -15.76 4.19 4.39
C ARG A 3 -15.39 5.65 4.62
N LEU A 4 -16.38 6.48 4.97
CA LEU A 4 -16.12 7.90 5.24
C LEU A 4 -15.14 8.00 6.41
N PHE A 5 -13.99 8.62 6.18
CA PHE A 5 -12.98 8.83 7.21
C PHE A 5 -13.45 9.92 8.19
N ASP A 6 -13.65 9.55 9.45
CA ASP A 6 -13.97 10.46 10.55
C ASP A 6 -12.91 10.34 11.64
N PRO A 7 -11.94 11.28 11.71
CA PRO A 7 -10.85 11.21 12.68
C PRO A 7 -11.35 11.33 14.13
N ILE A 8 -12.45 12.04 14.37
CA ILE A 8 -13.02 12.19 15.73
C ILE A 8 -13.55 10.83 16.20
N ARG A 9 -14.18 10.08 15.29
CA ARG A 9 -14.64 8.73 15.57
C ARG A 9 -13.47 7.79 15.86
N LEU A 10 -12.40 7.85 15.07
CA LEU A 10 -11.19 7.04 15.32
C LEU A 10 -10.63 7.27 16.72
N PHE A 11 -10.49 8.54 17.15
CA PHE A 11 -9.98 8.86 18.48
C PHE A 11 -10.82 8.29 19.62
N LYS A 12 -12.12 8.06 19.40
CA LYS A 12 -13.02 7.44 20.41
C LYS A 12 -12.93 5.93 20.44
N GLU A 13 -12.45 5.30 19.36
CA GLU A 13 -12.36 3.85 19.21
C GLU A 13 -10.95 3.33 19.54
N LEU A 14 -9.92 4.17 19.42
CA LEU A 14 -8.54 3.85 19.77
C LEU A 14 -8.30 3.98 21.27
N SER A 15 -7.50 3.08 21.81
CA SER A 15 -7.05 3.13 23.20
C SER A 15 -6.17 4.35 23.49
N ASN A 16 -6.34 4.94 24.68
CA ASN A 16 -5.55 6.08 25.15
C ASN A 16 -4.05 5.76 25.21
N GLU A 17 -3.67 4.50 25.45
CA GLU A 17 -2.28 4.02 25.44
C GLU A 17 -1.64 4.22 24.06
N LEU A 18 -2.28 3.75 22.98
CA LEU A 18 -1.73 3.86 21.63
C LEU A 18 -1.80 5.28 21.09
N LEU A 19 -2.84 6.04 21.43
CA LEU A 19 -2.92 7.46 21.08
C LEU A 19 -1.78 8.24 21.74
N ARG A 20 -1.52 8.02 23.03
CA ARG A 20 -0.38 8.64 23.72
C ARG A 20 0.93 8.34 23.02
N GLU A 21 1.17 7.09 22.64
CA GLU A 21 2.39 6.68 21.96
C GLU A 21 2.52 7.33 20.58
N LEU A 22 1.46 7.31 19.76
CA LEU A 22 1.43 7.92 18.44
C LEU A 22 1.80 9.40 18.47
N PHE A 23 1.14 10.17 19.35
CA PHE A 23 1.38 11.59 19.46
C PHE A 23 2.77 11.91 20.06
N THR A 24 3.29 11.06 20.95
CA THR A 24 4.63 11.22 21.53
C THR A 24 5.71 11.05 20.45
N ARG A 25 5.58 10.05 19.58
CA ARG A 25 6.50 9.82 18.45
C ARG A 25 6.38 10.87 17.36
N GLY A 26 5.20 11.46 17.18
CA GLY A 26 4.97 12.60 16.29
C GLY A 26 5.67 13.90 16.73
N GLY A 27 6.43 13.90 17.83
CA GLY A 27 7.19 15.05 18.30
C GLY A 27 6.36 16.10 19.02
N ALA A 28 5.06 15.85 19.22
CA ALA A 28 4.23 16.71 20.04
C ALA A 28 4.64 16.52 21.52
N LYS A 29 5.12 17.58 22.18
CA LYS A 29 5.28 17.59 23.64
C LYS A 29 3.89 17.73 24.27
N LEU A 30 3.21 16.61 24.41
CA LEU A 30 1.83 16.56 24.88
C LEU A 30 1.76 16.96 26.34
N ARG A 31 0.95 17.98 26.64
CA ARG A 31 0.42 18.22 27.99
C ARG A 31 -1.01 17.67 28.11
N ILE A 32 -1.29 16.53 27.48
CA ILE A 32 -2.56 15.84 27.65
C ILE A 32 -2.46 14.99 28.93
N PRO A 33 -3.39 15.15 29.90
CA PRO A 33 -3.43 14.32 31.09
C PRO A 33 -4.03 12.94 30.74
N TRP A 34 -3.31 12.13 29.98
CA TRP A 34 -3.77 10.83 29.47
C TRP A 34 -4.36 9.91 30.54
N ASP A 35 -3.77 9.91 31.74
CA ASP A 35 -4.18 9.06 32.86
C ASP A 35 -5.52 9.52 33.51
N ALA A 36 -5.97 10.73 33.21
CA ALA A 36 -7.24 11.29 33.68
C ALA A 36 -8.33 11.32 32.59
N LEU A 37 -8.00 10.94 31.35
CA LEU A 37 -8.97 10.86 30.26
C LEU A 37 -9.80 9.59 30.37
N SER A 38 -11.12 9.73 30.30
CA SER A 38 -11.98 8.59 30.00
C SER A 38 -11.75 8.14 28.54
N GLU A 39 -11.89 6.84 28.25
CA GLU A 39 -11.64 6.27 26.91
C GLU A 39 -12.44 6.93 25.77
N ARG A 40 -13.55 7.63 26.07
CA ARG A 40 -14.39 8.30 25.07
C ARG A 40 -14.29 9.81 25.08
N ASP A 41 -13.57 10.39 26.05
CA ASP A 41 -13.38 11.85 26.12
C ASP A 41 -12.22 12.28 25.24
N VAL A 42 -12.56 12.59 23.99
CA VAL A 42 -11.60 13.07 22.99
C VAL A 42 -11.43 14.59 23.02
N SER A 43 -12.16 15.32 23.88
CA SER A 43 -12.16 16.79 23.87
C SER A 43 -10.75 17.37 24.05
N PRO A 44 -9.93 16.85 24.99
CA PRO A 44 -8.55 17.33 25.16
C PRO A 44 -7.62 16.99 23.99
N ILE A 45 -7.90 15.89 23.27
CA ILE A 45 -7.18 15.51 22.06
C ILE A 45 -7.54 16.48 20.91
N LEU A 46 -8.82 16.84 20.77
CA LEU A 46 -9.27 17.79 19.75
C LEU A 46 -8.70 19.20 19.99
N ILE A 47 -8.68 19.67 21.23
CA ILE A 47 -8.06 20.96 21.59
C ILE A 47 -6.58 20.95 21.19
N LEU A 48 -5.85 19.89 21.51
CA LEU A 48 -4.46 19.79 21.10
C LEU A 48 -4.33 19.78 19.56
N TRP A 49 -5.17 19.02 18.88
CA TRP A 49 -5.16 18.89 17.43
C TRP A 49 -5.25 20.24 16.72
N GLU A 50 -6.05 21.17 17.24
CA GLU A 50 -6.15 22.55 16.75
C GLU A 50 -4.86 23.36 16.97
N THR A 51 -4.07 23.05 18.00
CA THR A 51 -2.79 23.75 18.27
C THR A 51 -1.59 23.22 17.50
N LEU A 52 -1.71 22.07 16.83
CA LEU A 52 -0.63 21.50 16.02
C LEU A 52 -0.33 22.39 14.81
N ARG A 53 0.94 22.41 14.38
CA ARG A 53 1.29 22.99 13.08
C ARG A 53 0.65 22.17 11.98
N ASP A 54 0.27 22.81 10.88
CA ASP A 54 -0.44 22.15 9.78
C ASP A 54 0.32 20.96 9.19
N GLY A 55 1.65 21.06 9.07
CA GLY A 55 2.50 19.94 8.65
C GLY A 55 2.42 18.72 9.59
N ASP A 56 2.45 18.94 10.91
CA ASP A 56 2.38 17.88 11.91
C ASP A 56 0.96 17.25 11.94
N ARG A 57 -0.08 18.09 11.84
CA ARG A 57 -1.47 17.67 11.74
C ARG A 57 -1.71 16.81 10.49
N ARG A 58 -1.18 17.25 9.34
CA ARG A 58 -1.26 16.54 8.06
C ARG A 58 -0.59 15.17 8.15
N ALA A 59 0.60 15.10 8.76
CA ALA A 59 1.31 13.83 8.97
C ALA A 59 0.51 12.83 9.81
N LEU A 60 -0.06 13.27 10.95
CA LEU A 60 -0.91 12.41 11.78
C LEU A 60 -2.19 11.99 11.05
N GLN A 61 -2.79 12.89 10.27
CA GLN A 61 -4.00 12.57 9.51
C GLN A 61 -3.75 11.46 8.48
N VAL A 62 -2.61 11.48 7.78
CA VAL A 62 -2.22 10.41 6.85
C VAL A 62 -2.11 9.07 7.59
N ILE A 63 -1.43 9.03 8.74
CA ILE A 63 -1.30 7.81 9.54
C ILE A 63 -2.67 7.25 9.94
N LEU A 64 -3.56 8.12 10.44
CA LEU A 64 -4.91 7.72 10.84
C LEU A 64 -5.75 7.21 9.67
N GLN A 65 -5.57 7.78 8.47
CA GLN A 65 -6.22 7.29 7.25
C GLN A 65 -5.71 5.90 6.87
N ASP A 66 -4.41 5.67 6.92
CA ASP A 66 -3.81 4.35 6.62
C ASP A 66 -4.29 3.29 7.61
N VAL A 67 -4.28 3.62 8.91
CA VAL A 67 -4.80 2.75 9.98
C VAL A 67 -6.27 2.41 9.74
N HIS A 68 -7.12 3.40 9.46
CA HIS A 68 -8.53 3.15 9.19
C HIS A 68 -8.77 2.31 7.93
N THR A 69 -7.92 2.50 6.91
CA THR A 69 -7.99 1.74 5.65
C THR A 69 -7.69 0.26 5.88
N LEU A 70 -6.68 -0.03 6.70
CA LEU A 70 -6.26 -1.40 6.99
C LEU A 70 -7.11 -2.10 8.07
N ALA A 71 -7.94 -1.34 8.82
CA ALA A 71 -8.82 -1.84 9.87
C ALA A 71 -10.12 -2.49 9.33
N ASP A 72 -10.02 -3.27 8.26
CA ASP A 72 -11.07 -4.18 7.81
C ASP A 72 -10.64 -5.65 7.95
N GLU A 73 -11.52 -6.57 7.58
CA GLU A 73 -11.25 -8.01 7.72
C GLU A 73 -10.10 -8.48 6.84
N CYS A 74 -9.99 -7.94 5.62
CA CYS A 74 -8.92 -8.28 4.68
C CYS A 74 -7.57 -7.74 5.19
N GLY A 75 -7.53 -6.46 5.57
CA GLY A 75 -6.35 -5.80 6.10
C GLY A 75 -5.83 -6.46 7.38
N LEU A 76 -6.70 -6.81 8.33
CA LEU A 76 -6.27 -7.51 9.55
C LEU A 76 -5.73 -8.91 9.29
N ARG A 77 -6.31 -9.65 8.34
CA ARG A 77 -5.81 -10.98 7.96
C ARG A 77 -4.39 -10.86 7.40
N VAL A 78 -4.20 -9.97 6.43
CA VAL A 78 -2.88 -9.73 5.83
C VAL A 78 -1.89 -9.24 6.88
N LEU A 79 -2.30 -8.31 7.75
CA LEU A 79 -1.44 -7.80 8.82
C LEU A 79 -0.98 -8.90 9.78
N ALA A 80 -1.86 -9.85 10.11
CA ALA A 80 -1.50 -11.00 10.95
C ALA A 80 -0.55 -11.96 10.21
N GLU A 81 -0.76 -12.21 8.92
CA GLU A 81 0.14 -13.02 8.07
C GLU A 81 1.56 -12.41 8.03
N GLU A 82 1.67 -11.10 7.79
CA GLU A 82 2.97 -10.41 7.72
C GLU A 82 3.64 -10.30 9.09
N LEU A 83 2.87 -10.06 10.14
CA LEU A 83 3.42 -10.01 11.50
C LEU A 83 3.94 -11.37 11.95
N GLU A 84 3.21 -12.46 11.68
CA GLU A 84 3.65 -13.82 12.00
C GLU A 84 4.94 -14.19 11.24
N TRP A 85 5.09 -13.69 10.01
CA TRP A 85 6.27 -13.94 9.19
C TRP A 85 7.50 -13.12 9.63
N LEU A 86 7.34 -11.82 9.83
CA LEU A 86 8.45 -10.90 10.09
C LEU A 86 8.83 -10.79 11.57
N HIS A 87 7.83 -10.84 12.47
CA HIS A 87 7.99 -10.64 13.91
C HIS A 87 7.16 -11.68 14.71
N PRO A 88 7.44 -12.99 14.59
CA PRO A 88 6.65 -14.02 15.26
C PRO A 88 6.59 -13.85 16.79
N GLU A 89 7.61 -13.24 17.40
CA GLU A 89 7.66 -12.93 18.83
C GLU A 89 6.63 -11.89 19.28
N GLN A 90 6.13 -11.08 18.34
CA GLN A 90 5.19 -10.00 18.57
C GLN A 90 3.72 -10.45 18.51
N MET A 91 3.45 -11.69 18.08
CA MET A 91 2.09 -12.21 17.92
C MET A 91 1.28 -12.26 19.21
N ALA A 92 1.92 -12.54 20.35
CA ALA A 92 1.24 -12.57 21.64
C ALA A 92 0.73 -11.16 22.04
N GLU A 93 1.52 -10.14 21.78
CA GLU A 93 1.15 -8.74 22.07
C GLU A 93 0.10 -8.24 21.07
N PHE A 94 0.20 -8.60 19.78
CA PHE A 94 -0.86 -8.32 18.79
C PHE A 94 -2.21 -8.95 19.17
N ALA A 95 -2.20 -10.18 19.69
CA ALA A 95 -3.40 -10.87 20.14
C ALA A 95 -4.05 -10.24 21.38
N ARG A 96 -3.28 -9.50 22.20
CA ARG A 96 -3.76 -8.80 23.40
C ARG A 96 -4.79 -7.71 23.07
N TRP A 97 -4.64 -7.07 21.91
CA TRP A 97 -5.55 -6.00 21.48
C TRP A 97 -6.83 -6.60 20.92
N GLU A 98 -7.98 -6.28 21.51
CA GLU A 98 -9.29 -6.76 21.00
C GLU A 98 -9.79 -5.89 19.83
N GLY A 99 -9.51 -4.58 19.88
CA GLY A 99 -9.94 -3.60 18.91
C GLY A 99 -9.21 -3.73 17.56
N ARG A 100 -9.96 -3.67 16.45
CA ARG A 100 -9.39 -3.71 15.09
C ARG A 100 -8.44 -2.54 14.83
N LEU A 101 -8.85 -1.34 15.21
CA LEU A 101 -8.04 -0.13 15.07
C LEU A 101 -6.81 -0.18 15.97
N ASP A 102 -6.93 -0.70 17.19
CA ASP A 102 -5.80 -0.85 18.11
C ASP A 102 -4.76 -1.81 17.55
N LYS A 103 -5.17 -2.98 17.04
CA LYS A 103 -4.25 -3.94 16.38
C LYS A 103 -3.46 -3.29 15.26
N VAL A 104 -4.14 -2.53 14.41
CA VAL A 104 -3.53 -1.88 13.25
C VAL A 104 -2.58 -0.75 13.68
N LEU A 105 -3.01 0.12 14.60
CA LEU A 105 -2.17 1.21 15.09
C LEU A 105 -0.97 0.69 15.89
N TRP A 106 -1.18 -0.33 16.72
CA TRP A 106 -0.09 -0.98 17.43
C TRP A 106 0.95 -1.55 16.45
N THR A 107 0.50 -2.22 15.38
CA THR A 107 1.43 -2.73 14.36
C THR A 107 2.17 -1.60 13.65
N TYR A 108 1.50 -0.49 13.31
CA TYR A 108 2.16 0.72 12.79
C TYR A 108 3.26 1.24 13.72
N LEU A 109 3.01 1.25 15.03
CA LEU A 109 3.95 1.76 16.02
C LEU A 109 5.11 0.78 16.27
N PHE A 110 4.87 -0.52 16.35
CA PHE A 110 5.85 -1.48 16.88
C PHE A 110 6.42 -2.48 15.85
N ALA A 111 5.78 -2.63 14.70
CA ALA A 111 6.21 -3.46 13.57
C ALA A 111 5.88 -2.76 12.23
N LYS A 112 6.54 -1.61 12.02
CA LYS A 112 6.23 -0.69 10.91
C LYS A 112 6.45 -1.30 9.53
N ASP A 113 7.43 -2.18 9.39
CA ASP A 113 7.70 -2.96 8.19
C ASP A 113 6.56 -3.93 7.86
N ALA A 114 6.09 -4.70 8.84
CA ALA A 114 4.91 -5.57 8.66
C ALA A 114 3.65 -4.78 8.32
N PHE A 115 3.46 -3.60 8.94
CA PHE A 115 2.37 -2.69 8.59
C PHE A 115 2.47 -2.22 7.12
N ASP A 116 3.65 -1.80 6.68
CA ASP A 116 3.86 -1.28 5.33
C ASP A 116 3.62 -2.35 4.26
N GLU A 117 4.14 -3.57 4.48
CA GLU A 117 3.92 -4.70 3.57
C GLU A 117 2.45 -5.13 3.57
N ALA A 118 1.80 -5.17 4.72
CA ALA A 118 0.39 -5.51 4.81
C ALA A 118 -0.51 -4.49 4.09
N ALA A 119 -0.20 -3.19 4.18
CA ALA A 119 -0.90 -2.16 3.42
C ALA A 119 -0.75 -2.35 1.90
N ILE A 120 0.44 -2.77 1.46
CA ILE A 120 0.72 -3.07 0.05
C ILE A 120 -0.07 -4.30 -0.41
N PHE A 121 -0.06 -5.39 0.35
CA PHE A 121 -0.75 -6.64 0.00
C PHE A 121 -2.28 -6.52 0.09
N SER A 122 -2.81 -5.82 1.09
CA SER A 122 -4.25 -5.51 1.17
C SER A 122 -4.73 -4.72 -0.06
N ARG A 123 -3.92 -3.76 -0.52
CA ARG A 123 -4.18 -3.05 -1.78
C ARG A 123 -4.06 -3.98 -2.98
N ALA A 124 -3.08 -4.88 -3.01
CA ALA A 124 -2.88 -5.85 -4.08
C ALA A 124 -4.10 -6.78 -4.23
N ASP A 125 -4.56 -7.37 -3.12
CA ASP A 125 -5.69 -8.29 -3.05
C ASP A 125 -7.01 -7.60 -3.52
N THR A 126 -7.16 -6.31 -3.20
CA THR A 126 -8.27 -5.49 -3.71
C THR A 126 -8.16 -5.24 -5.22
N LEU A 127 -6.94 -5.10 -5.75
CA LEU A 127 -6.70 -4.86 -7.18
C LEU A 127 -6.86 -6.13 -8.02
N THR A 128 -6.46 -7.28 -7.50
CA THR A 128 -6.56 -8.61 -8.17
C THR A 128 -7.97 -9.19 -8.19
N THR A 129 -8.91 -8.57 -7.49
CA THR A 129 -10.36 -8.85 -7.60
C THR A 129 -11.10 -7.84 -8.48
N GLY A 130 -10.37 -6.87 -9.06
CA GLY A 130 -10.92 -5.73 -9.78
C GLY A 130 -11.07 -5.89 -11.30
N ARG A 131 -11.67 -4.88 -11.93
CA ARG A 131 -12.01 -4.81 -13.37
C ARG A 131 -10.82 -4.90 -14.34
N TYR A 132 -9.59 -4.78 -13.84
CA TYR A 132 -8.37 -4.66 -14.65
C TYR A 132 -7.37 -5.79 -14.43
N TRP A 133 -7.82 -6.87 -13.79
CA TRP A 133 -7.03 -8.04 -13.49
C TRP A 133 -7.15 -9.10 -14.60
N ASN A 134 -6.03 -9.74 -14.94
CA ASN A 134 -5.99 -10.94 -15.77
C ASN A 134 -4.91 -11.90 -15.25
N ARG A 135 -5.12 -13.20 -15.42
CA ARG A 135 -4.19 -14.27 -15.02
C ARG A 135 -3.71 -15.09 -16.22
N TRP A 136 -2.44 -15.46 -16.23
CA TRP A 136 -1.87 -16.45 -17.16
C TRP A 136 -1.18 -17.57 -16.40
N ASN A 137 -1.24 -18.79 -16.92
CA ASN A 137 -0.54 -19.96 -16.41
C ASN A 137 0.52 -20.45 -17.41
N GLY A 138 1.15 -21.58 -17.10
CA GLY A 138 2.14 -22.21 -17.98
C GLY A 138 3.52 -21.56 -17.95
N LEU A 139 3.81 -20.76 -16.93
CA LEU A 139 5.16 -20.29 -16.64
C LEU A 139 5.93 -21.34 -15.83
N PRO A 140 7.27 -21.27 -15.77
CA PRO A 140 8.05 -22.15 -14.90
C PRO A 140 7.58 -22.04 -13.44
N ALA A 141 7.24 -23.18 -12.82
CA ALA A 141 6.86 -23.26 -11.41
C ALA A 141 8.12 -23.40 -10.54
N GLU A 142 8.94 -22.34 -10.52
CA GLU A 142 10.23 -22.32 -9.84
C GLU A 142 10.38 -21.04 -9.04
N SER A 143 10.89 -21.17 -7.80
CA SER A 143 11.19 -20.01 -6.96
C SER A 143 12.23 -19.12 -7.65
N ILE A 144 11.99 -17.82 -7.61
CA ILE A 144 12.88 -16.83 -8.22
C ILE A 144 13.66 -16.09 -7.16
N THR A 145 14.95 -15.85 -7.42
CA THR A 145 15.70 -14.83 -6.69
C THR A 145 15.68 -13.55 -7.52
N VAL A 146 15.02 -12.53 -7.01
CA VAL A 146 14.89 -11.24 -7.71
C VAL A 146 16.11 -10.38 -7.41
N THR A 147 16.77 -9.94 -8.48
CA THR A 147 17.93 -9.05 -8.45
C THR A 147 17.58 -7.63 -8.90
N ASP A 148 18.38 -6.65 -8.48
CA ASP A 148 18.26 -5.26 -8.95
C ASP A 148 18.33 -5.14 -10.48
N ARG A 149 19.06 -6.06 -11.13
CA ARG A 149 19.14 -6.12 -12.60
C ARG A 149 17.79 -6.47 -13.23
N GLN A 150 17.06 -7.43 -12.66
CA GLN A 150 15.74 -7.84 -13.15
C GLN A 150 14.70 -6.73 -12.94
N THR A 151 14.68 -6.09 -11.76
CA THR A 151 13.77 -4.97 -11.50
C THR A 151 14.08 -3.78 -12.41
N GLN A 152 15.36 -3.47 -12.64
CA GLN A 152 15.78 -2.42 -13.57
C GLN A 152 15.44 -2.75 -15.03
N ALA A 153 15.57 -4.01 -15.44
CA ALA A 153 15.17 -4.47 -16.76
C ALA A 153 13.66 -4.29 -16.96
N LEU A 154 12.85 -4.69 -15.98
CA LEU A 154 11.40 -4.51 -16.02
C LEU A 154 11.02 -3.02 -16.10
N GLN A 155 11.62 -2.16 -15.25
CA GLN A 155 11.44 -0.70 -15.33
C GLN A 155 11.70 -0.17 -16.75
N ASN A 156 12.77 -0.62 -17.39
CA ASN A 156 13.13 -0.17 -18.73
C ASN A 156 12.13 -0.65 -19.80
N GLU A 157 11.66 -1.90 -19.73
CA GLU A 157 10.65 -2.41 -20.66
C GLU A 157 9.30 -1.67 -20.51
N LEU A 158 8.87 -1.40 -19.27
CA LEU A 158 7.64 -0.63 -19.02
C LEU A 158 7.74 0.79 -19.58
N ARG A 159 8.89 1.46 -19.40
CA ARG A 159 9.13 2.80 -19.96
C ARG A 159 9.09 2.81 -21.49
N LYS A 160 9.72 1.81 -22.14
CA LYS A 160 9.68 1.65 -23.60
C LYS A 160 8.26 1.41 -24.11
N TYR A 161 7.40 0.79 -23.31
CA TYR A 161 6.00 0.60 -23.67
C TYR A 161 5.20 1.89 -23.57
N TYR A 162 5.20 2.54 -22.39
CA TYR A 162 4.30 3.65 -22.10
C TYR A 162 4.72 4.97 -22.73
N TRP A 163 6.01 5.34 -22.63
CA TRP A 163 6.47 6.67 -23.04
C TRP A 163 6.17 7.01 -24.51
N PRO A 164 6.54 6.18 -25.50
CA PRO A 164 6.31 6.54 -26.91
C PRO A 164 4.83 6.45 -27.33
N LYS A 165 3.98 5.74 -26.58
CA LYS A 165 2.58 5.49 -26.95
C LYS A 165 1.60 6.43 -26.25
N GLU A 166 1.85 6.71 -24.98
CA GLU A 166 0.92 7.41 -24.09
C GLU A 166 1.51 8.72 -23.55
N LEU A 167 2.79 9.04 -23.81
CA LEU A 167 3.47 10.23 -23.28
C LEU A 167 3.43 10.33 -21.74
N ARG A 168 3.44 9.17 -21.08
CA ARG A 168 3.54 8.97 -19.63
C ARG A 168 4.43 7.76 -19.33
N GLY A 169 4.76 7.52 -18.07
CA GLY A 169 5.67 6.45 -17.66
C GLY A 169 7.11 6.69 -18.13
N ARG A 170 7.53 7.96 -18.19
CA ARG A 170 8.93 8.35 -18.45
C ARG A 170 9.84 7.88 -17.32
N HIS A 171 9.35 7.96 -16.10
CA HIS A 171 9.97 7.46 -14.89
C HIS A 171 9.22 6.21 -14.43
N CYS A 172 9.96 5.19 -14.02
CA CYS A 172 9.40 3.95 -13.52
C CYS A 172 10.25 3.42 -12.38
N ARG A 173 9.62 3.10 -11.25
CA ARG A 173 10.24 2.43 -10.12
C ARG A 173 9.49 1.13 -9.84
N VAL A 174 10.21 0.01 -9.86
CA VAL A 174 9.67 -1.30 -9.50
C VAL A 174 10.15 -1.64 -8.10
N HIS A 175 9.21 -1.98 -7.23
CA HIS A 175 9.46 -2.58 -5.92
C HIS A 175 9.02 -4.04 -5.94
N HIS A 176 9.84 -4.91 -5.36
CA HIS A 176 9.58 -6.34 -5.22
C HIS A 176 9.29 -6.64 -3.74
N TYR A 177 8.23 -7.43 -3.51
CA TYR A 177 7.81 -7.89 -2.19
C TYR A 177 7.53 -9.40 -2.26
N PRO A 178 8.38 -10.25 -1.67
CA PRO A 178 8.07 -11.67 -1.52
C PRO A 178 7.01 -11.83 -0.43
N ARG A 179 6.01 -12.69 -0.66
CA ARG A 179 5.01 -13.04 0.35
C ARG A 179 5.20 -14.49 0.80
N SER A 180 4.91 -14.76 2.08
CA SER A 180 5.11 -16.07 2.72
C SER A 180 4.37 -17.23 2.02
N ASN A 181 3.32 -16.94 1.26
CA ASN A 181 2.55 -17.92 0.49
C ASN A 181 3.20 -18.34 -0.85
N GLY A 182 4.39 -17.83 -1.18
CA GLY A 182 5.11 -18.13 -2.42
C GLY A 182 4.66 -17.29 -3.61
N VAL A 183 4.04 -16.14 -3.36
CA VAL A 183 3.71 -15.15 -4.39
C VAL A 183 4.66 -13.97 -4.31
N ASP A 184 5.35 -13.68 -5.41
CA ASP A 184 6.22 -12.52 -5.56
C ASP A 184 5.46 -11.36 -6.21
N TYR A 185 5.30 -10.26 -5.48
CA TYR A 185 4.65 -9.06 -5.98
C TYR A 185 5.66 -8.05 -6.52
N PHE A 186 5.35 -7.48 -7.68
CA PHE A 186 6.11 -6.41 -8.31
C PHE A 186 5.20 -5.21 -8.54
N PHE A 187 5.42 -4.16 -7.76
CA PHE A 187 4.73 -2.89 -7.90
C PHE A 187 5.54 -1.95 -8.77
N ALA A 188 5.06 -1.73 -9.99
CA ALA A 188 5.65 -0.77 -10.92
C ALA A 188 4.90 0.57 -10.82
N TYR A 189 5.53 1.54 -10.17
CA TYR A 189 5.06 2.92 -10.11
C TYR A 189 5.60 3.72 -11.30
N LEU A 190 4.72 4.29 -12.10
CA LEU A 190 5.03 5.07 -13.30
C LEU A 190 4.46 6.47 -13.18
N ASP A 191 5.19 7.50 -13.62
CA ASP A 191 4.64 8.86 -13.64
C ASP A 191 3.50 8.98 -14.66
N ASP A 192 2.39 9.57 -14.23
CA ASP A 192 1.22 9.83 -15.07
C ASP A 192 1.29 11.23 -15.68
N TRP A 193 0.29 11.59 -16.49
CA TRP A 193 0.15 12.96 -16.97
C TRP A 193 0.03 13.94 -15.80
N PRO A 194 0.71 15.10 -15.86
CA PRO A 194 0.58 16.11 -14.83
C PRO A 194 -0.86 16.65 -14.84
N ASP A 195 -1.45 16.75 -13.66
CA ASP A 195 -2.74 17.43 -13.46
C ASP A 195 -2.52 18.71 -12.66
N ARG A 196 -3.45 19.67 -12.80
CA ARG A 196 -3.47 20.91 -12.02
C ARG A 196 -4.60 20.84 -11.01
N LEU A 197 -4.27 20.60 -9.75
CA LEU A 197 -5.22 20.73 -8.66
C LEU A 197 -5.12 22.12 -8.05
N LEU A 198 -6.27 22.71 -7.77
CA LEU A 198 -6.35 23.87 -6.90
C LEU A 198 -6.28 23.37 -5.45
N VAL A 199 -5.24 23.76 -4.73
CA VAL A 199 -5.02 23.34 -3.34
C VAL A 199 -4.83 24.56 -2.45
N PHE A 200 -5.05 24.38 -1.15
CA PHE A 200 -4.61 25.33 -0.13
C PHE A 200 -3.16 24.99 0.25
N ASP A 201 -2.29 26.00 0.27
CA ASP A 201 -0.95 25.87 0.85
C ASP A 201 -0.97 25.98 2.38
N ASP A 202 0.20 25.92 3.00
CA ASP A 202 0.34 25.97 4.45
C ASP A 202 0.07 27.38 5.03
N ASP A 203 -0.05 28.41 4.18
CA ASP A 203 -0.45 29.77 4.56
C ASP A 203 -1.97 29.99 4.37
N GLY A 204 -2.70 28.97 3.89
CA GLY A 204 -4.14 29.03 3.66
C GLY A 204 -4.52 29.73 2.35
N GLU A 205 -3.56 29.98 1.47
CA GLU A 205 -3.80 30.60 0.17
C GLU A 205 -4.09 29.55 -0.90
N MET A 206 -5.01 29.87 -1.82
CA MET A 206 -5.33 28.98 -2.93
C MET A 206 -4.29 29.11 -4.04
N ALA A 207 -3.56 28.03 -4.30
CA ALA A 207 -2.56 27.97 -5.36
C ALA A 207 -2.79 26.75 -6.28
N PRO A 208 -2.63 26.91 -7.61
CA PRO A 208 -2.59 25.77 -8.51
C PRO A 208 -1.30 25.00 -8.30
N ARG A 209 -1.42 23.74 -7.89
CA ARG A 209 -0.27 22.84 -7.73
C ARG A 209 -0.29 21.81 -8.85
N SER A 210 0.77 21.82 -9.65
CA SER A 210 0.99 20.81 -10.68
C SER A 210 1.81 19.68 -10.07
N GLU A 211 1.15 18.56 -9.80
CA GLU A 211 1.80 17.36 -9.28
C GLU A 211 1.91 16.30 -10.37
N ARG A 212 3.01 15.54 -10.34
CA ARG A 212 3.16 14.34 -11.15
C ARG A 212 2.64 13.17 -10.34
N TYR A 213 1.40 12.77 -10.63
CA TYR A 213 0.82 11.57 -10.05
C TYR A 213 1.56 10.33 -10.54
N ALA A 214 1.46 9.24 -9.78
CA ALA A 214 1.90 7.94 -10.23
C ALA A 214 0.69 7.04 -10.51
N PHE A 215 0.74 6.27 -11.58
CA PHE A 215 -0.12 5.11 -11.77
C PHE A 215 0.67 3.83 -11.53
N THR A 216 -0.03 2.78 -11.14
CA THR A 216 0.59 1.54 -10.69
C THR A 216 0.17 0.38 -11.58
N ASN A 217 1.13 -0.40 -12.03
CA ASN A 217 0.91 -1.74 -12.54
C ASN A 217 1.41 -2.75 -11.48
N VAL A 218 0.64 -3.81 -11.27
CA VAL A 218 0.99 -4.87 -10.31
C VAL A 218 1.14 -6.18 -11.07
N PHE A 219 2.27 -6.85 -10.85
CA PHE A 219 2.49 -8.23 -11.27
C PHE A 219 2.56 -9.07 -9.99
N ALA A 220 1.83 -10.18 -9.93
CA ALA A 220 1.97 -11.16 -8.85
C ALA A 220 2.29 -12.51 -9.46
N PHE A 221 3.48 -13.04 -9.17
CA PHE A 221 3.96 -14.30 -9.70
C PHE A 221 3.87 -15.37 -8.63
N ASP A 222 3.01 -16.37 -8.84
CA ASP A 222 2.92 -17.54 -7.99
C ASP A 222 3.86 -18.62 -8.52
N HIS A 223 4.99 -18.78 -7.83
CA HIS A 223 6.02 -19.74 -8.24
C HIS A 223 5.63 -21.19 -7.96
N ASN A 224 4.62 -21.46 -7.12
CA ASN A 224 4.19 -22.82 -6.80
C ASN A 224 3.43 -23.46 -7.97
N ILE A 225 2.70 -22.65 -8.74
CA ILE A 225 1.86 -23.11 -9.86
C ILE A 225 2.23 -22.48 -11.20
N GLY A 226 3.27 -21.64 -11.26
CA GLY A 226 3.72 -21.02 -12.50
C GLY A 226 2.68 -20.10 -13.13
N CYS A 227 2.05 -19.26 -12.30
CA CYS A 227 1.03 -18.31 -12.75
C CYS A 227 1.49 -16.86 -12.52
N VAL A 228 1.06 -15.97 -13.41
CA VAL A 228 1.21 -14.52 -13.23
C VAL A 228 -0.13 -13.84 -13.31
N ASP A 229 -0.44 -13.06 -12.28
CA ASP A 229 -1.52 -12.09 -12.25
C ASP A 229 -0.99 -10.72 -12.64
N LEU A 230 -1.73 -10.04 -13.50
CA LEU A 230 -1.43 -8.67 -13.91
C LEU A 230 -2.63 -7.79 -13.66
N VAL A 231 -2.39 -6.67 -12.96
CA VAL A 231 -3.33 -5.57 -12.85
C VAL A 231 -2.76 -4.35 -13.56
N ALA A 232 -3.40 -3.97 -14.66
CA ALA A 232 -3.01 -2.80 -15.46
C ALA A 232 -4.20 -2.23 -16.24
N ARG A 233 -4.23 -0.91 -16.44
CA ARG A 233 -5.23 -0.28 -17.32
C ARG A 233 -4.83 -0.43 -18.80
N GLY A 234 -5.82 -0.43 -19.69
CA GLY A 234 -5.60 -0.41 -21.15
C GLY A 234 -5.99 -1.69 -21.90
N GLY A 235 -6.59 -2.67 -21.20
CA GLY A 235 -7.20 -3.86 -21.81
C GLY A 235 -6.18 -4.86 -22.37
N ARG A 236 -6.69 -5.82 -23.15
CA ARG A 236 -5.95 -7.04 -23.55
C ARG A 236 -4.60 -6.76 -24.23
N LYS A 237 -4.53 -5.82 -25.17
CA LYS A 237 -3.29 -5.52 -25.91
C LYS A 237 -2.18 -5.01 -24.99
N VAL A 238 -2.54 -4.18 -24.01
CA VAL A 238 -1.57 -3.67 -23.02
C VAL A 238 -1.11 -4.83 -22.15
N HIS A 239 -2.06 -5.60 -21.63
CA HIS A 239 -1.78 -6.75 -20.76
C HIS A 239 -0.81 -7.76 -21.38
N LEU A 240 -1.01 -8.16 -22.63
CA LEU A 240 -0.12 -9.09 -23.34
C LEU A 240 1.32 -8.54 -23.41
N ARG A 241 1.48 -7.27 -23.77
CA ARG A 241 2.80 -6.63 -23.87
C ARG A 241 3.49 -6.48 -22.51
N LEU A 242 2.72 -6.20 -21.46
CA LEU A 242 3.28 -6.12 -20.11
C LEU A 242 3.67 -7.50 -19.59
N ARG A 243 2.90 -8.56 -19.89
CA ARG A 243 3.25 -9.95 -19.58
C ARG A 243 4.55 -10.35 -20.28
N GLU A 244 4.69 -10.07 -21.57
CA GLU A 244 5.93 -10.32 -22.32
C GLU A 244 7.13 -9.59 -21.69
N ALA A 245 6.94 -8.31 -21.30
CA ALA A 245 7.96 -7.54 -20.61
C ALA A 245 8.37 -8.17 -19.28
N PHE A 246 7.40 -8.60 -18.47
CA PHE A 246 7.65 -9.26 -17.19
C PHE A 246 8.38 -10.59 -17.34
N CYS A 247 7.85 -11.50 -18.18
CA CYS A 247 8.43 -12.84 -18.35
C CYS A 247 9.86 -12.77 -18.84
N ARG A 248 10.16 -11.87 -19.78
CA ARG A 248 11.51 -11.69 -20.31
C ARG A 248 12.45 -11.00 -19.33
N ALA A 249 12.00 -9.97 -18.62
CA ALA A 249 12.85 -9.20 -17.72
C ALA A 249 13.12 -9.90 -16.39
N VAL A 250 12.13 -10.63 -15.86
CA VAL A 250 12.18 -11.26 -14.53
C VAL A 250 12.45 -12.74 -14.64
N LEU A 251 11.70 -13.47 -15.46
CA LEU A 251 11.81 -14.93 -15.56
C LEU A 251 12.83 -15.40 -16.62
N GLY A 252 13.30 -14.49 -17.49
CA GLY A 252 14.23 -14.82 -18.57
C GLY A 252 13.62 -15.71 -19.66
N VAL A 253 12.29 -15.75 -19.77
CA VAL A 253 11.59 -16.57 -20.77
C VAL A 253 10.82 -15.70 -21.75
N ASP A 254 10.82 -16.12 -23.01
CA ASP A 254 9.95 -15.57 -24.04
C ASP A 254 8.61 -16.30 -24.02
N VAL A 255 7.52 -15.54 -24.08
CA VAL A 255 6.15 -16.07 -24.08
C VAL A 255 5.42 -15.56 -25.30
N GLU A 256 4.62 -16.43 -25.92
CA GLU A 256 3.72 -16.04 -26.99
C GLU A 256 2.42 -15.42 -26.43
N ASP A 257 1.71 -14.72 -27.31
CA ASP A 257 0.38 -14.20 -27.03
C ASP A 257 -0.56 -15.37 -26.67
N GLY A 258 -0.99 -15.41 -25.40
CA GLY A 258 -1.91 -16.40 -24.87
C GLY A 258 -3.17 -15.74 -24.33
N GLU A 259 -4.31 -16.44 -24.41
CA GLU A 259 -5.53 -15.99 -23.72
C GLU A 259 -5.32 -16.04 -22.19
N PRO A 260 -5.80 -15.03 -21.44
CA PRO A 260 -5.83 -15.14 -19.99
C PRO A 260 -6.76 -16.27 -19.58
N VAL A 261 -6.46 -16.89 -18.44
CA VAL A 261 -7.31 -17.91 -17.83
C VAL A 261 -8.48 -17.20 -17.15
N SER A 262 -9.71 -17.62 -17.46
CA SER A 262 -10.89 -17.13 -16.74
C SER A 262 -10.78 -17.52 -15.26
N PRO A 263 -11.22 -16.65 -14.33
CA PRO A 263 -11.42 -17.07 -12.95
C PRO A 263 -12.38 -18.27 -12.92
N ALA A 264 -12.02 -19.30 -12.17
CA ALA A 264 -12.90 -20.43 -11.85
C ALA A 264 -14.03 -19.98 -10.92
#